data_AF-A0A2S3U9P0-F1
#
_entry.id   AF-A0A2S3U9P0-F1
#
_cell.length_a   1.000
_cell.length_b   1.000
_cell.length_c   1.000
_cell.angle_alpha   90.00
_cell.angle_beta   90.00
_cell.angle_gamma   90.00
#
_symmetry.space_group_name_H-M   'P 1'
#
loop_
_entity.id
_entity.type
_entity.pdbx_description
1 polymer ?
#
loop_
_entity_poly.entity_id
_entity_poly.type
_entity_poly.pdbx_seq_one_letter_code
_entity_poly.pdbx_strand_id
1 'polypeptide(L)'
;MLSLGMLNHLKILHGGVLLKQCDSTVGLLANEYTHSRVLTVAIKQFNFTKPGHVGDHIWFRTTLLKTSRHTMTFFTEVLKREHR
;
A
#
# COMPACT_ATOMS: atom_id res chain seq x y z
N MET A 1 -2.41 2.42 12.42
CA MET A 1 -2.17 1.39 13.46
C MET A 1 -2.98 0.17 13.08
N LEU A 2 -2.41 -1.03 13.20
CA LEU A 2 -3.09 -2.28 12.91
C LEU A 2 -4.02 -2.70 14.06
N SER A 3 -5.21 -3.20 13.72
CA SER A 3 -6.21 -3.68 14.67
C SER A 3 -6.56 -5.16 14.45
N LEU A 4 -7.24 -5.78 15.42
CA LEU A 4 -7.63 -7.19 15.39
C LEU A 4 -8.40 -7.61 14.13
N GLY A 5 -9.27 -6.74 13.61
CA GLY A 5 -10.07 -7.02 12.41
C GLY A 5 -9.26 -7.08 11.11
N MET A 6 -7.96 -6.76 11.14
CA MET A 6 -7.07 -6.78 9.98
C MET A 6 -6.25 -8.07 9.86
N LEU A 7 -6.35 -8.96 10.84
CA LEU A 7 -5.52 -10.16 10.90
C LEU A 7 -6.12 -11.34 10.13
N ASN A 8 -5.27 -12.27 9.73
CA ASN A 8 -5.67 -13.59 9.27
C ASN A 8 -5.75 -14.60 10.44
N HIS A 9 -6.04 -15.87 10.13
CA HIS A 9 -6.14 -16.94 11.13
C HIS A 9 -4.82 -17.26 11.88
N LEU A 10 -3.68 -16.78 11.38
CA LEU A 10 -2.38 -16.89 12.04
C LEU A 10 -2.09 -15.72 12.99
N LYS A 11 -3.07 -14.81 13.20
CA LYS A 11 -2.93 -13.61 14.03
C LYS A 11 -1.86 -12.63 13.55
N ILE A 12 -1.59 -12.61 12.25
CA ILE A 12 -0.75 -11.60 11.58
C ILE A 12 -1.57 -10.85 10.53
N LEU A 13 -1.09 -9.67 10.13
CA LEU A 13 -1.75 -8.84 9.11
C LEU A 13 -2.09 -9.64 7.85
N HIS A 14 -3.36 -9.61 7.46
CA HIS A 14 -3.81 -10.23 6.22
C HIS A 14 -3.25 -9.46 5.01
N GLY A 15 -2.57 -10.15 4.09
CA GLY A 15 -1.89 -9.52 2.95
C GLY A 15 -2.82 -8.68 2.06
N GLY A 16 -4.05 -9.16 1.82
CA GLY A 16 -5.06 -8.41 1.07
C GLY A 16 -5.49 -7.09 1.73
N VAL A 17 -5.48 -7.02 3.07
CA VAL A 17 -5.78 -5.78 3.79
C VAL A 17 -4.67 -4.77 3.58
N LEU A 18 -3.41 -5.19 3.69
CA LEU A 18 -2.26 -4.32 3.42
C LEU A 18 -2.25 -3.83 1.97
N LEU A 19 -2.46 -4.74 1.02
CA LEU A 19 -2.46 -4.42 -0.41
C LEU A 19 -3.56 -3.44 -0.77
N LYS A 20 -4.78 -3.61 -0.22
CA LYS A 20 -5.90 -2.68 -0.41
C LYS A 20 -5.57 -1.26 0.04
N GLN A 21 -4.91 -1.12 1.20
CA GLN A 21 -4.52 0.20 1.73
C GLN A 21 -3.41 0.84 0.89
N CYS A 22 -2.43 0.04 0.45
CA CYS A 22 -1.38 0.51 -0.45
C CYS A 22 -1.96 0.99 -1.79
N ASP A 23 -2.82 0.19 -2.43
CA ASP A 23 -3.46 0.52 -3.71
C ASP A 23 -4.33 1.77 -3.60
N SER A 24 -5.12 1.89 -2.52
CA SER A 24 -5.91 3.11 -2.26
C SER A 24 -5.03 4.35 -2.11
N THR A 25 -3.87 4.22 -1.45
CA THR A 25 -2.91 5.33 -1.28
C THR A 25 -2.33 5.76 -2.63
N VAL A 26 -1.91 4.81 -3.47
CA VAL A 26 -1.38 5.10 -4.81
C VAL A 26 -2.46 5.70 -5.71
N GLY A 27 -3.68 5.17 -5.65
CA GLY A 27 -4.83 5.69 -6.39
C GLY A 27 -5.17 7.14 -6.02
N LEU A 28 -5.12 7.49 -4.72
CA LEU A 28 -5.29 8.87 -4.26
C LEU A 28 -4.20 9.79 -4.84
N LEU A 29 -2.93 9.41 -4.73
CA LEU A 29 -1.82 10.20 -5.26
C LEU A 29 -1.89 10.37 -6.79
N ALA A 30 -2.29 9.31 -7.50
CA ALA A 30 -2.50 9.33 -8.94
C ALA A 30 -3.66 10.26 -9.35
N ASN A 31 -4.76 10.23 -8.61
CA ASN A 31 -5.88 11.15 -8.81
C ASN A 31 -5.47 12.60 -8.54
N GLU A 32 -4.76 12.86 -7.45
CA GLU A 32 -4.25 14.20 -7.12
C GLU A 32 -3.28 14.74 -8.18
N TYR A 33 -2.37 13.88 -8.69
CA TYR A 33 -1.42 14.28 -9.72
C TYR A 33 -2.09 14.58 -11.07
N THR A 34 -3.17 13.89 -11.41
CA THR A 34 -3.82 14.00 -12.74
C THR A 34 -5.08 14.86 -12.76
N HIS A 35 -5.65 15.15 -11.60
CA HIS A 35 -6.96 15.77 -11.44
C HIS A 35 -8.07 15.05 -12.23
N SER A 36 -7.98 13.72 -12.37
CA SER A 36 -8.91 12.91 -13.17
C SER A 36 -9.17 11.54 -12.55
N ARG A 37 -10.15 10.80 -13.10
CA ARG A 37 -10.44 9.43 -12.70
C ARG A 37 -9.29 8.52 -13.12
N VAL A 38 -8.80 7.74 -12.18
CA VAL A 38 -7.69 6.80 -12.37
C VAL A 38 -8.12 5.38 -12.04
N LEU A 39 -7.42 4.41 -12.60
CA LEU A 39 -7.59 2.98 -12.34
C LEU A 39 -6.21 2.33 -12.22
N THR A 40 -6.09 1.32 -11.35
CA THR A 40 -4.87 0.52 -11.26
C THR A 40 -4.80 -0.42 -12.45
N VAL A 41 -3.82 -0.21 -13.33
CA VAL A 41 -3.61 -1.06 -14.52
C VAL A 41 -3.01 -2.40 -14.12
N ALA A 42 -1.92 -2.39 -13.35
CA ALA A 42 -1.24 -3.59 -12.89
C ALA A 42 -0.35 -3.30 -11.67
N ILE A 43 -0.25 -4.27 -10.77
CA ILE A 43 0.78 -4.33 -9.72
C ILE A 43 1.79 -5.37 -10.15
N LYS A 44 3.00 -4.94 -10.54
CA LYS A 44 4.02 -5.86 -11.09
C LYS A 44 4.57 -6.82 -10.05
N GLN A 45 4.77 -6.33 -8.83
CA GLN A 45 5.33 -7.11 -7.73
C GLN A 45 4.91 -6.48 -6.40
N PHE A 46 4.60 -7.32 -5.42
CA PHE A 46 4.38 -6.89 -4.04
C PHE A 46 5.00 -7.93 -3.11
N ASN A 47 6.05 -7.57 -2.39
CA ASN A 47 6.82 -8.50 -1.56
C ASN A 47 6.47 -8.31 -0.08
N PHE A 48 5.95 -9.37 0.54
CA PHE A 48 5.70 -9.40 1.99
C PHE A 48 6.96 -9.91 2.70
N THR A 49 7.74 -9.00 3.30
CA THR A 49 9.06 -9.34 3.86
C THR A 49 9.05 -9.64 5.36
N LYS A 50 8.04 -9.15 6.11
CA LYS A 50 7.91 -9.32 7.56
C LYS A 50 6.44 -9.39 7.99
N PRO A 51 6.10 -10.14 9.06
CA PRO A 51 4.76 -10.12 9.62
C PRO A 51 4.47 -8.78 10.32
N GLY A 52 3.20 -8.35 10.24
CA GLY A 52 2.66 -7.22 11.00
C GLY A 52 1.73 -7.71 12.11
N HIS A 53 1.81 -7.10 13.29
CA HIS A 53 1.03 -7.45 14.47
C HIS A 53 0.12 -6.30 14.92
N VAL A 54 -0.85 -6.61 15.76
CA VAL A 54 -1.72 -5.58 16.37
C VAL A 54 -0.85 -4.53 17.07
N GLY A 55 -1.22 -3.26 16.93
CA GLY A 55 -0.46 -2.14 17.46
C GLY A 55 0.64 -1.63 16.53
N ASP A 56 1.16 -2.44 15.60
CA ASP A 56 2.15 -1.95 14.64
C ASP A 56 1.59 -0.78 13.82
N HIS A 57 2.44 0.21 13.56
CA HIS A 57 2.12 1.31 12.67
C HIS A 57 2.72 1.04 11.29
N ILE A 58 1.90 1.25 10.26
CA ILE A 58 2.27 1.07 8.85
C ILE A 58 2.20 2.44 8.16
N TRP A 59 3.23 2.76 7.38
CA TRP A 59 3.26 3.91 6.49
C TRP A 59 3.61 3.47 5.07
N PHE A 60 3.09 4.22 4.10
CA PHE A 60 3.43 4.07 2.69
C PHE A 60 4.26 5.26 2.27
N ARG A 61 5.47 5.01 1.78
CA ARG A 61 6.30 6.03 1.13
C ARG A 61 6.28 5.75 -0.37
N THR A 62 5.66 6.65 -1.11
CA THR A 62 5.39 6.45 -2.54
C THR A 62 6.18 7.43 -3.38
N THR A 63 6.81 6.94 -4.45
CA THR A 63 7.57 7.72 -5.41
C THR A 63 6.98 7.51 -6.81
N LEU A 64 6.66 8.59 -7.51
CA LEU A 64 6.33 8.55 -8.93
C LEU A 64 7.62 8.37 -9.74
N LEU A 65 7.78 7.22 -10.38
CA LEU A 65 8.99 6.88 -11.13
C LEU A 65 8.93 7.33 -12.59
N LYS A 66 7.76 7.22 -13.21
CA LYS A 66 7.59 7.48 -14.64
C LYS A 66 6.15 7.87 -14.96
N THR A 67 5.99 8.80 -15.89
CA THR A 67 4.72 9.13 -16.54
C THR A 67 4.77 8.83 -18.03
N SER A 68 3.61 8.61 -18.62
CA SER A 68 3.39 8.60 -20.07
C SER A 68 2.09 9.35 -20.38
N ARG A 69 1.64 9.30 -21.63
CA ARG A 69 0.37 9.91 -22.03
C ARG A 69 -0.84 9.35 -21.25
N HIS A 70 -0.81 8.07 -20.87
CA HIS A 70 -1.98 7.39 -20.29
C HIS A 70 -1.68 6.57 -19.03
N THR A 71 -0.43 6.54 -18.58
CA THR A 71 -0.04 5.70 -17.44
C THR A 71 0.95 6.41 -16.53
N MET A 72 0.95 5.99 -15.27
CA MET A 72 1.92 6.39 -14.26
C MET A 72 2.47 5.13 -13.61
N THR A 73 3.77 5.12 -13.31
CA THR A 73 4.42 4.04 -12.58
C THR A 73 4.89 4.56 -11.24
N PHE A 74 4.37 3.95 -10.17
CA PHE A 74 4.74 4.27 -8.80
C PHE A 74 5.55 3.13 -8.20
N PHE A 75 6.48 3.48 -7.32
CA PHE A 75 7.11 2.56 -6.39
C PHE A 75 6.68 2.95 -4.97
N THR A 76 6.28 1.97 -4.18
CA THR A 76 5.83 2.20 -2.80
C THR A 76 6.60 1.31 -1.85
N GLU A 77 7.22 1.92 -0.85
CA GLU A 77 7.82 1.23 0.28
C GLU A 77 6.81 1.16 1.42
N VAL A 78 6.64 -0.04 1.97
CA VAL A 78 5.81 -0.26 3.16
C VAL A 78 6.73 -0.26 4.38
N LEU A 79 6.58 0.78 5.21
CA LEU A 79 7.37 0.98 6.41
C LEU A 79 6.56 0.54 7.63
N LYS A 80 7.21 -0.19 8.53
CA LYS A 80 6.62 -0.65 9.80
C LYS A 80 7.39 -0.07 10.96
N ARG A 81 6.68 0.43 11.97
CA ARG A 81 7.22 0.75 13.30
C ARG A 81 6.49 -0.13 14.30
N GLU A 82 7.28 -0.82 15.09
CA GLU A 82 6.77 -1.70 16.13
C GLU A 82 6.25 -0.89 17.31
N HIS A 83 5.11 -1.33 17.83
CA HIS A 83 4.64 -0.87 19.12
C HIS A 83 5.39 -1.68 20.19
N ARG A 84 6.23 -1.00 20.98
CA ARG A 84 6.83 -1.60 22.18
C ARG A 84 5.80 -1.76 23.28
#